data_AF-A0A836SBL2-F1
#
_entry.id   AF-A0A836SBL2-F1
#
_cell.length_a   1.000
_cell.length_b   1.000
_cell.length_c   1.000
_cell.angle_alpha   90.00
_cell.angle_beta   90.00
_cell.angle_gamma   90.00
#
_symmetry.space_group_name_H-M   'P 1'
#
loop_
_entity.id
_entity.type
_entity.pdbx_description
1 polymer ?
#
loop_
_entity_poly.entity_id
_entity_poly.type
_entity_poly.pdbx_seq_one_letter_code
_entity_poly.pdbx_strand_id
1 'polypeptide(L)'
;MKTLDNLLKTSNYEDAKEYALEMAKDDNSISLLIQYLSWQKNRDNWEDDEIKDGIAEALGQIGDLAIPDLTKLYRNAKDNLSAKFYAAYAFADYSLSQSGHISDEIRHILLDALSHDQTEIRTIVSSIARIPHHVENIRPWIKHLYLEQQDGSLLDKLSLALLSQSDRLMKTK
;
A
#
# COMPACT_ATOMS: atom_id res chain seq x y z
N MET A 1 24.47 -7.38 -13.20
CA MET A 1 23.08 -7.06 -13.55
C MET A 1 22.20 -7.58 -12.44
N LYS A 2 21.36 -6.73 -11.82
CA LYS A 2 20.41 -7.18 -10.81
C LYS A 2 19.31 -8.01 -11.49
N THR A 3 19.07 -9.23 -11.02
CA THR A 3 18.04 -10.16 -11.50
C THR A 3 17.11 -10.57 -10.36
N LEU A 4 15.96 -11.15 -10.70
CA LEU A 4 15.02 -11.72 -9.73
C LEU A 4 15.67 -12.83 -8.88
N ASP A 5 16.60 -13.59 -9.47
CA ASP A 5 17.34 -14.65 -8.76
C ASP A 5 18.25 -14.12 -7.65
N ASN A 6 18.72 -12.87 -7.71
CA ASN A 6 19.45 -12.31 -6.57
C ASN A 6 18.52 -11.68 -5.54
N LEU A 7 17.33 -11.19 -5.95
CA LEU A 7 16.29 -10.77 -5.03
C LEU A 7 15.78 -11.95 -4.19
N LEU A 8 15.60 -13.11 -4.82
CA LEU A 8 15.28 -14.37 -4.13
C LEU A 8 16.35 -14.86 -3.13
N LYS A 9 17.55 -14.27 -3.16
CA LYS A 9 18.63 -14.57 -2.22
C LYS A 9 18.75 -13.55 -1.10
N THR A 10 18.02 -12.43 -1.17
CA THR A 10 17.90 -11.52 -0.03
C THR A 10 17.12 -12.23 1.07
N SER A 11 17.49 -12.00 2.32
CA SER A 11 16.91 -12.72 3.45
C SER A 11 16.10 -11.83 4.39
N ASN A 12 15.88 -10.56 4.03
CA ASN A 12 15.15 -9.61 4.86
C ASN A 12 14.56 -8.45 4.05
N TYR A 13 13.65 -7.73 4.69
CA TYR A 13 12.91 -6.58 4.16
C TYR A 13 13.80 -5.44 3.62
N GLU A 14 14.83 -4.99 4.36
CA GLU A 14 15.63 -3.82 3.97
C GLU A 14 16.48 -4.10 2.72
N ASP A 15 17.10 -5.29 2.68
CA ASP A 15 17.89 -5.72 1.52
C ASP A 15 17.00 -5.84 0.27
N ALA A 16 15.79 -6.38 0.42
CA ALA A 16 14.83 -6.50 -0.68
C ALA A 16 14.39 -5.12 -1.20
N LYS A 17 14.13 -4.17 -0.28
CA LYS A 17 13.76 -2.80 -0.61
C LYS A 17 14.88 -2.06 -1.35
N GLU A 18 16.08 -2.02 -0.79
CA GLU A 18 17.25 -1.39 -1.43
C GLU A 18 17.53 -2.04 -2.80
N TYR A 19 17.38 -3.36 -2.88
CA TYR A 19 17.55 -4.07 -4.13
C TYR A 19 16.52 -3.66 -5.18
N ALA A 20 15.24 -3.60 -4.81
CA ALA A 20 14.16 -3.20 -5.69
C ALA A 20 14.33 -1.75 -6.18
N LEU A 21 14.68 -0.82 -5.29
CA LEU A 21 14.98 0.57 -5.64
C LEU A 21 16.12 0.68 -6.66
N GLU A 22 17.21 -0.06 -6.45
CA GLU A 22 18.32 -0.08 -7.40
C GLU A 22 17.99 -0.80 -8.71
N MET A 23 17.09 -1.78 -8.70
CA MET A 23 16.72 -2.56 -9.88
C MET A 23 15.74 -1.79 -10.77
N ALA A 24 14.86 -0.96 -10.21
CA ALA A 24 13.81 -0.23 -10.91
C ALA A 24 14.32 0.95 -11.76
N LYS A 25 15.25 0.68 -12.66
CA LYS A 25 15.84 1.65 -13.59
C LYS A 25 15.06 1.79 -14.90
N ASP A 26 14.18 0.83 -15.20
CA ASP A 26 13.36 0.78 -16.40
C ASP A 26 12.04 0.03 -16.17
N ASP A 27 11.11 0.18 -17.11
CA ASP A 27 9.77 -0.42 -17.07
C ASP A 27 9.82 -1.96 -16.97
N ASN A 28 10.79 -2.59 -17.64
CA ASN A 28 10.96 -4.05 -17.59
C ASN A 28 11.30 -4.52 -16.18
N SER A 29 12.17 -3.79 -15.49
CA SER A 29 12.59 -4.11 -14.13
C SER A 29 11.45 -3.90 -13.14
N ILE A 30 10.65 -2.85 -13.31
CA ILE A 30 9.42 -2.60 -12.54
C ILE A 30 8.42 -3.75 -12.76
N SER A 31 8.19 -4.14 -14.01
CA SER A 31 7.31 -5.27 -14.36
C SER A 31 7.75 -6.59 -13.70
N LEU A 32 9.06 -6.85 -13.59
CA LEU A 32 9.58 -8.03 -12.90
C LEU A 32 9.31 -8.00 -11.38
N LEU A 33 9.47 -6.85 -10.73
CA LEU A 33 9.15 -6.67 -9.31
C LEU A 33 7.65 -6.88 -9.06
N ILE A 34 6.80 -6.37 -9.95
CA ILE A 34 5.35 -6.54 -9.87
C ILE A 34 4.94 -8.00 -10.11
N GLN A 35 5.61 -8.68 -11.04
CA GLN A 35 5.43 -10.11 -11.24
C GLN A 35 5.78 -10.88 -9.97
N TYR A 36 6.84 -10.50 -9.25
CA TYR A 36 7.19 -11.11 -7.97
C TYR A 36 6.09 -10.96 -6.91
N LEU A 37 5.51 -9.76 -6.78
CA LEU A 37 4.38 -9.53 -5.87
C LEU A 37 3.16 -10.41 -6.19
N SER A 38 3.03 -10.85 -7.45
CA SER A 38 1.96 -11.77 -7.87
C SER A 38 2.23 -13.23 -7.51
N TRP A 39 3.46 -13.60 -7.16
CA TRP A 39 3.80 -14.99 -6.88
C TRP A 39 3.21 -15.47 -5.56
N GLN A 40 2.55 -16.62 -5.59
CA GLN A 40 2.06 -17.32 -4.41
C GLN A 40 2.96 -18.51 -4.07
N LYS A 41 4.22 -18.25 -3.74
CA LYS A 41 5.09 -19.33 -3.27
C LYS A 41 4.87 -19.52 -1.77
N ASN A 42 4.20 -20.61 -1.39
CA ASN A 42 3.97 -21.12 -0.02
C ASN A 42 3.70 -20.06 1.07
N ARG A 43 2.43 -19.98 1.51
CA ARG A 43 1.92 -19.11 2.59
C ARG A 43 2.58 -19.28 3.97
N ASP A 44 3.55 -20.19 4.11
CA ASP A 44 4.21 -20.49 5.37
C ASP A 44 5.66 -19.96 5.44
N ASN A 45 6.12 -19.19 4.44
CA ASN A 45 7.45 -18.60 4.45
C ASN A 45 7.42 -17.10 4.79
N TRP A 46 7.64 -16.78 6.06
CA TRP A 46 7.74 -15.40 6.56
C TRP A 46 8.84 -14.59 5.85
N GLU A 47 9.91 -15.23 5.35
CA GLU A 47 10.96 -14.56 4.59
C GLU A 47 10.44 -14.04 3.23
N ASP A 48 9.48 -14.73 2.61
CA ASP A 48 8.88 -14.28 1.35
C ASP A 48 7.99 -13.05 1.57
N ASP A 49 7.29 -12.99 2.71
CA ASP A 49 6.45 -11.85 3.07
C ASP A 49 7.30 -10.60 3.32
N GLU A 50 8.43 -10.71 4.03
CA GLU A 50 9.37 -9.60 4.24
C GLU A 50 9.95 -9.06 2.93
N ILE A 51 10.33 -9.95 2.00
CA ILE A 51 10.85 -9.56 0.69
C ILE A 51 9.78 -8.79 -0.09
N LYS A 52 8.53 -9.26 -0.09
CA LYS A 52 7.44 -8.60 -0.81
C LYS A 52 7.03 -7.28 -0.18
N ASP A 53 7.07 -7.15 1.14
CA ASP A 53 6.88 -5.87 1.82
C ASP A 53 7.94 -4.85 1.38
N GLY A 54 9.21 -5.25 1.34
CA GLY A 54 10.31 -4.39 0.89
C GLY A 54 10.16 -3.97 -0.58
N ILE A 55 9.74 -4.89 -1.44
CA ILE A 55 9.45 -4.60 -2.86
C ILE A 55 8.26 -3.65 -3.00
N ALA A 56 7.17 -3.90 -2.26
CA ALA A 56 5.96 -3.07 -2.31
C ALA A 56 6.26 -1.63 -1.88
N GLU A 57 7.04 -1.45 -0.81
CA GLU A 57 7.46 -0.13 -0.38
C GLU A 57 8.39 0.54 -1.40
N ALA A 58 9.38 -0.17 -1.94
CA ALA A 58 10.24 0.36 -2.99
C ALA A 58 9.42 0.87 -4.19
N LEU A 59 8.41 0.10 -4.62
CA LEU A 59 7.50 0.49 -5.71
C LEU A 59 6.65 1.71 -5.34
N GLY A 60 6.23 1.84 -4.08
CA GLY A 60 5.58 3.05 -3.56
C GLY A 60 6.49 4.29 -3.67
N GLN A 61 7.77 4.14 -3.34
CA GLN A 61 8.76 5.22 -3.44
C GLN A 61 9.15 5.56 -4.89
N ILE A 62 9.20 4.56 -5.77
CA ILE A 62 9.39 4.77 -7.23
C ILE A 62 8.24 5.61 -7.80
N GLY A 63 7.04 5.43 -7.26
CA GLY A 63 5.90 6.28 -7.53
C GLY A 63 5.37 6.17 -8.95
N ASP A 64 5.20 7.29 -9.64
CA ASP A 64 4.45 7.41 -10.90
C ASP A 64 4.84 6.37 -11.97
N LEU A 65 6.10 5.95 -12.01
CA LEU A 65 6.58 4.92 -12.93
C LEU A 65 6.00 3.53 -12.64
N ALA A 66 5.78 3.20 -11.37
CA ALA A 66 5.25 1.91 -10.94
C ALA A 66 3.70 1.86 -10.91
N ILE A 67 3.04 3.02 -10.78
CA ILE A 67 1.58 3.12 -10.64
C ILE A 67 0.80 2.35 -11.73
N PRO A 68 1.10 2.49 -13.04
CA PRO A 68 0.29 1.83 -14.08
C PRO A 68 0.26 0.30 -13.94
N ASP A 69 1.40 -0.30 -13.59
CA ASP A 69 1.50 -1.75 -13.46
C ASP A 69 0.99 -2.25 -12.11
N LEU A 70 1.15 -1.47 -11.03
CA LEU A 70 0.50 -1.75 -9.74
C LEU A 70 -1.03 -1.72 -9.87
N THR A 71 -1.58 -0.81 -10.68
CA THR A 71 -3.02 -0.73 -10.93
C THR A 71 -3.51 -1.97 -11.66
N LYS A 72 -2.76 -2.44 -12.66
CA LYS A 72 -3.07 -3.71 -13.35
C LYS A 72 -3.00 -4.89 -12.38
N LEU A 73 -1.98 -4.94 -11.52
CA LEU A 73 -1.83 -6.00 -10.51
C LEU A 73 -3.07 -6.04 -9.61
N TYR A 74 -3.45 -4.91 -9.03
CA TYR A 74 -4.59 -4.82 -8.11
C TYR A 74 -5.91 -5.25 -8.77
N ARG A 75 -6.20 -4.74 -9.97
CA ARG A 75 -7.46 -5.02 -10.69
C ARG A 75 -7.55 -6.45 -11.21
N ASN A 76 -6.43 -7.02 -11.65
CA ASN A 76 -6.40 -8.35 -12.27
C ASN A 76 -6.21 -9.48 -11.24
N ALA A 77 -5.79 -9.17 -10.02
CA ALA A 77 -5.59 -10.13 -8.94
C ALA A 77 -6.92 -10.59 -8.30
N LYS A 78 -7.83 -11.21 -9.07
CA LYS A 78 -9.16 -11.65 -8.60
C LYS A 78 -9.08 -12.47 -7.30
N ASP A 79 -8.40 -13.61 -7.35
CA ASP A 79 -8.29 -14.54 -6.22
C ASP A 79 -6.93 -14.45 -5.50
N ASN A 80 -6.05 -13.56 -5.98
CA ASN A 80 -4.72 -13.38 -5.43
C ASN A 80 -4.71 -12.23 -4.40
N LEU A 81 -5.22 -12.54 -3.22
CA LEU A 81 -5.30 -11.58 -2.10
C LEU A 81 -3.93 -11.00 -1.72
N SER A 82 -2.87 -11.80 -1.83
CA SER A 82 -1.49 -11.37 -1.57
C SER A 82 -1.07 -10.27 -2.56
N ALA A 83 -1.30 -10.47 -3.86
CA ALA A 83 -1.03 -9.44 -4.87
C ALA A 83 -1.83 -8.16 -4.65
N LYS A 84 -3.13 -8.27 -4.28
CA LYS A 84 -3.94 -7.10 -3.93
C LYS A 84 -3.41 -6.38 -2.70
N PHE A 85 -2.98 -7.12 -1.68
CA PHE A 85 -2.40 -6.57 -0.46
C PHE A 85 -1.15 -5.74 -0.77
N TYR A 86 -0.17 -6.31 -1.47
CA TYR A 86 1.08 -5.59 -1.77
C TYR A 86 0.87 -4.41 -2.72
N ALA A 87 -0.06 -4.51 -3.68
CA ALA A 87 -0.42 -3.36 -4.49
C ALA A 87 -1.05 -2.24 -3.65
N ALA A 88 -1.98 -2.57 -2.75
CA ALA A 88 -2.58 -1.60 -1.83
C ALA A 88 -1.54 -0.98 -0.87
N TYR A 89 -0.57 -1.77 -0.40
CA TYR A 89 0.57 -1.30 0.37
C TYR A 89 1.39 -0.27 -0.41
N ALA A 90 1.79 -0.60 -1.65
CA ALA A 90 2.57 0.31 -2.48
C ALA A 90 1.84 1.63 -2.76
N PHE A 91 0.53 1.57 -3.03
CA PHE A 91 -0.29 2.78 -3.17
C PHE A 91 -0.39 3.58 -1.88
N ALA A 92 -0.45 2.91 -0.74
CA ALA A 92 -0.46 3.54 0.57
C ALA A 92 0.82 4.34 0.78
N ASP A 93 1.97 3.70 0.62
CA ASP A 93 3.28 4.33 0.78
C ASP A 93 3.52 5.47 -0.22
N TYR A 94 3.19 5.25 -1.50
CA TYR A 94 3.22 6.32 -2.50
C TYR A 94 2.38 7.52 -2.07
N SER A 95 1.16 7.29 -1.58
CA SER A 95 0.27 8.36 -1.12
C SER A 95 0.81 9.11 0.11
N LEU A 96 1.69 8.49 0.91
CA LEU A 96 2.39 9.13 2.02
C LEU A 96 3.53 10.02 1.54
N SER A 97 4.23 9.61 0.47
CA SER A 97 5.29 10.44 -0.13
C SER A 97 4.73 11.64 -0.90
N GLN A 98 3.53 11.52 -1.48
CA GLN A 98 2.86 12.62 -2.17
C GLN A 98 2.13 13.51 -1.17
N SER A 99 2.56 14.77 -1.04
CA SER A 99 2.00 15.79 -0.12
C SER A 99 0.57 16.25 -0.50
N GLY A 100 -0.37 15.31 -0.62
CA GLY A 100 -1.79 15.54 -0.86
C GLY A 100 -2.23 15.59 -2.32
N HIS A 101 -1.41 15.16 -3.27
CA HIS A 101 -1.78 15.07 -4.68
C HIS A 101 -1.68 13.62 -5.16
N ILE A 102 -2.72 12.83 -4.89
CA ILE A 102 -2.90 11.50 -5.47
C ILE A 102 -3.94 11.56 -6.59
N SER A 103 -3.72 10.80 -7.65
CA SER A 103 -4.68 10.72 -8.76
C SER A 103 -6.03 10.14 -8.32
N ASP A 104 -7.09 10.47 -9.06
CA ASP A 104 -8.43 9.91 -8.81
C ASP A 104 -8.43 8.38 -8.92
N GLU A 105 -7.58 7.80 -9.77
CA GLU A 105 -7.45 6.35 -9.92
C GLU A 105 -6.89 5.69 -8.66
N ILE A 106 -5.79 6.22 -8.11
CA ILE A 106 -5.20 5.71 -6.85
C ILE A 106 -6.21 5.89 -5.72
N ARG A 107 -6.93 7.02 -5.70
CA ARG A 107 -8.01 7.26 -4.74
C ARG A 107 -9.08 6.16 -4.79
N HIS A 108 -9.56 5.79 -5.98
CA HIS A 108 -10.55 4.73 -6.13
C HIS A 108 -10.04 3.36 -5.67
N ILE A 109 -8.77 3.05 -5.94
CA ILE A 109 -8.15 1.79 -5.50
C ILE A 109 -8.05 1.73 -3.97
N LEU A 110 -7.62 2.82 -3.33
CA LEU A 110 -7.54 2.88 -1.87
C LEU A 110 -8.93 2.78 -1.22
N LEU A 111 -9.97 3.35 -1.84
CA LEU A 111 -11.35 3.19 -1.40
C LEU A 111 -11.83 1.73 -1.52
N ASP A 112 -11.59 1.08 -2.66
CA ASP A 112 -11.91 -0.34 -2.86
C ASP A 112 -11.19 -1.21 -1.82
N ALA A 113 -9.91 -0.91 -1.54
CA ALA A 113 -9.13 -1.62 -0.53
C ALA A 113 -9.64 -1.40 0.91
N LEU A 114 -10.10 -0.18 1.26
CA LEU A 114 -10.73 0.10 2.56
C LEU A 114 -12.08 -0.61 2.72
N SER A 115 -12.78 -0.85 1.63
CA SER A 115 -14.05 -1.58 1.58
C SER A 115 -13.89 -3.09 1.35
N HIS A 116 -12.66 -3.59 1.24
CA HIS A 116 -12.40 -4.99 0.89
C HIS A 116 -12.79 -5.93 2.05
N ASP A 117 -13.37 -7.10 1.78
CA ASP A 117 -13.79 -8.06 2.82
C ASP A 117 -12.63 -8.61 3.68
N GLN A 118 -11.40 -8.48 3.21
CA GLN A 118 -10.19 -8.98 3.89
C GLN A 118 -9.60 -7.94 4.83
N THR A 119 -9.48 -8.31 6.11
CA THR A 119 -9.12 -7.39 7.19
C THR A 119 -7.72 -6.82 7.03
N GLU A 120 -6.81 -7.59 6.47
CA GLU A 120 -5.42 -7.23 6.21
C GLU A 120 -5.33 -6.09 5.18
N ILE A 121 -6.04 -6.20 4.07
CA ILE A 121 -6.12 -5.17 3.01
C ILE A 121 -6.77 -3.90 3.55
N ARG A 122 -7.83 -4.01 4.36
CA ARG A 122 -8.43 -2.83 5.01
C ARG A 122 -7.45 -2.17 5.99
N THR A 123 -6.75 -2.97 6.79
CA THR A 123 -5.90 -2.48 7.88
C THR A 123 -4.70 -1.70 7.33
N ILE A 124 -4.05 -2.19 6.28
CA ILE A 124 -2.89 -1.50 5.71
C ILE A 124 -3.26 -0.11 5.18
N VAL A 125 -4.38 0.01 4.46
CA VAL A 125 -4.83 1.30 3.93
C VAL A 125 -5.34 2.20 5.07
N SER A 126 -5.95 1.64 6.12
CA SER A 126 -6.34 2.43 7.30
C SER A 126 -5.15 3.01 8.07
N SER A 127 -3.94 2.44 7.93
CA SER A 127 -2.74 2.96 8.58
C SER A 127 -2.33 4.33 8.01
N ILE A 128 -2.60 4.59 6.72
CA ILE A 128 -2.42 5.91 6.08
C ILE A 128 -3.24 6.97 6.81
N ALA A 129 -4.46 6.61 7.23
CA ALA A 129 -5.36 7.50 7.96
C ALA A 129 -4.89 7.89 9.36
N ARG A 130 -3.76 7.34 9.82
CA ARG A 130 -3.14 7.70 11.09
C ARG A 130 -2.10 8.82 10.92
N ILE A 131 -1.76 9.19 9.70
CA ILE A 131 -0.73 10.20 9.41
C ILE A 131 -1.39 11.58 9.23
N PRO A 132 -1.07 12.58 10.09
CA PRO A 132 -1.85 13.81 10.23
C PRO A 132 -2.01 14.64 8.94
N HIS A 133 -1.00 14.69 8.07
CA HIS A 133 -1.07 15.45 6.82
C HIS A 133 -1.88 14.75 5.72
N HIS A 134 -2.05 13.43 5.79
CA HIS A 134 -2.85 12.64 4.84
C HIS A 134 -4.30 12.52 5.30
N VAL A 135 -4.53 12.56 6.62
CA VAL A 135 -5.87 12.65 7.22
C VAL A 135 -6.72 13.73 6.57
N GLU A 136 -6.20 14.94 6.39
CA GLU A 136 -6.98 16.03 5.78
C GLU A 136 -7.35 15.76 4.32
N ASN A 137 -6.49 15.06 3.59
CA ASN A 137 -6.73 14.69 2.20
C ASN A 137 -7.76 13.55 2.07
N ILE A 138 -7.76 12.61 3.02
CA ILE A 138 -8.69 11.48 3.03
C ILE A 138 -9.96 11.74 3.85
N ARG A 139 -10.03 12.84 4.62
CA ARG A 139 -11.17 13.18 5.51
C ARG A 139 -12.51 13.24 4.77
N PRO A 140 -12.63 13.86 3.56
CA PRO A 140 -13.86 13.80 2.78
C PRO A 140 -14.24 12.36 2.39
N TRP A 141 -13.26 11.48 2.23
CA TRP A 141 -13.41 10.09 1.78
C TRP A 141 -13.80 9.15 2.92
N ILE A 142 -13.24 9.35 4.12
CA ILE A 142 -13.68 8.66 5.34
C ILE A 142 -15.15 8.98 5.63
N LYS A 143 -15.58 10.23 5.41
CA LYS A 143 -16.99 10.63 5.58
C LYS A 143 -17.92 9.91 4.59
N HIS A 144 -17.46 9.62 3.37
CA HIS A 144 -18.24 8.86 2.39
C HIS A 144 -18.36 7.39 2.76
N LEU A 145 -17.25 6.76 3.18
CA LEU A 145 -17.24 5.39 3.72
C LEU A 145 -18.12 5.28 4.97
N TYR A 146 -18.12 6.29 5.84
CA TYR A 146 -18.98 6.37 7.03
C TYR A 146 -20.48 6.36 6.71
N LEU A 147 -20.86 6.89 5.55
CA LEU A 147 -22.25 6.98 5.14
C LEU A 147 -22.73 5.74 4.35
N GLU A 148 -21.82 5.01 3.70
CA GLU A 148 -22.16 3.89 2.82
C GLU A 148 -21.87 2.50 3.39
N GLN A 149 -20.89 2.38 4.29
CA GLN A 149 -20.44 1.08 4.81
C GLN A 149 -20.72 0.97 6.31
N GLN A 150 -21.52 -0.03 6.70
CA GLN A 150 -21.85 -0.35 8.10
C GLN A 150 -20.75 -1.17 8.81
N ASP A 151 -19.47 -1.05 8.43
CA ASP A 151 -18.38 -1.73 9.16
C ASP A 151 -17.93 -0.87 10.36
N GLY A 152 -18.59 -1.09 11.50
CA GLY A 152 -18.32 -0.39 12.76
C GLY A 152 -16.88 -0.52 13.26
N SER A 153 -16.17 -1.60 12.94
CA SER A 153 -14.78 -1.83 13.38
C SER A 153 -13.79 -0.93 12.64
N LEU A 154 -14.01 -0.75 11.33
CA LEU A 154 -13.24 0.19 10.51
C LEU A 154 -13.52 1.63 10.95
N LEU A 155 -14.79 1.94 11.23
CA LEU A 155 -15.22 3.24 11.73
C LEU A 155 -14.57 3.61 13.05
N ASP A 156 -14.48 2.67 14.00
CA ASP A 156 -13.84 2.92 15.29
C ASP A 156 -12.34 3.19 15.14
N LYS A 157 -11.65 2.41 14.29
CA LYS A 157 -10.20 2.60 14.06
C LYS A 157 -9.89 3.91 13.34
N LEU A 158 -10.67 4.27 12.32
CA LEU A 158 -10.53 5.55 11.60
C LEU A 158 -10.94 6.73 12.49
N SER A 159 -12.01 6.60 13.28
CA SER A 159 -12.46 7.65 14.21
C SER A 159 -11.45 7.88 15.33
N LEU A 160 -10.86 6.82 15.89
CA LEU A 160 -9.78 6.92 16.88
C LEU A 160 -8.53 7.59 16.29
N ALA A 161 -8.16 7.25 15.06
CA ALA A 161 -7.07 7.90 14.36
C ALA A 161 -7.33 9.41 14.21
N LEU A 162 -8.54 9.80 13.79
CA LEU A 162 -8.95 11.19 13.61
C LEU A 162 -9.04 11.97 14.95
N LEU A 163 -9.63 11.38 15.99
CA LEU A 163 -9.78 12.00 17.32
C LEU A 163 -8.43 12.21 18.02
N SER A 164 -7.51 11.26 17.88
CA SER A 164 -6.15 11.40 18.43
C SER A 164 -5.37 12.57 17.82
N GLN A 165 -5.73 12.99 16.59
CA GLN A 165 -5.11 14.11 15.89
C GLN A 165 -5.76 15.45 16.26
N SER A 166 -7.08 15.50 16.47
CA SER A 166 -7.75 16.73 16.95
C SER A 166 -7.22 17.15 18.32
N ASP A 167 -6.94 16.18 19.20
CA ASP A 167 -6.34 16.46 20.52
C ASP A 167 -4.90 16.97 20.44
N ARG A 168 -4.12 16.55 19.44
CA ARG A 168 -2.75 17.04 19.22
C ARG A 168 -2.72 18.46 18.63
N LEU A 169 -3.65 18.77 17.72
CA LEU A 169 -3.79 20.11 17.13
C LEU A 169 -4.35 21.14 18.12
N MET A 170 -5.15 20.70 19.11
CA MET A 170 -5.66 21.55 20.19
C MET A 170 -4.62 21.84 21.29
N LYS A 171 -3.61 20.97 21.46
CA LYS A 171 -2.51 21.15 22.45
C LYS A 171 -1.34 22.00 21.94
N THR A 172 -1.36 22.39 20.67
CA THR A 172 -0.29 23.19 20.02
C THR A 172 -0.68 24.65 19.76
N LYS A 173 -1.77 25.13 20.39
CA LYS A 173 -2.17 26.54 20.42
C LYS A 173 -1.99 27.16 21.79
#